data_AF-A0A8J5IX49-F1
#
_entry.id   AF-A0A8J5IX49-F1
#
_cell.length_a   1.000
_cell.length_b   1.000
_cell.length_c   1.000
_cell.angle_alpha   90.00
_cell.angle_beta   90.00
_cell.angle_gamma   90.00
#
_symmetry.space_group_name_H-M   'P 1'
#
loop_
_entity.id
_entity.type
_entity.pdbx_description
1 polymer ?
#
loop_
_entity_poly.entity_id
_entity_poly.type
_entity_poly.pdbx_seq_one_letter_code
_entity_poly.pdbx_strand_id
1 'polypeptide(L)'
;VDRNFAHGEGCGIFVGREAILAGYKTQFWGNGGVTTSGKNEGGGAISSIDGIVKLTSCTLVNNTALVGGAIHFDRGGSAAIMSSVFKGNTADQNGGAIATTVKAKVTIALQTSFESNVAHFGGAMAVSGTSTITLTSVHFRSNQASEDGGALFITDQATVTMKAGELAGNSAVLGGALYSDGQSATSISDAKFIKNVAFTRGGALYYQSIDNATITGITCKENTAPSGGCMFWVSKDEDLTPVHPCTSCTMEFNAVYDIATNTRDVHVMWWPDNMTSGVPILEPPDEESIEVIKPRNASLEKTMHVWPRLKAVDLYGQVEVLDNQTECMVSDGLCSEQTERLLFEPRTIVRSTVGVISYRGASFTAANRTPEEGIYTTDISCTLPGSEPRFFVQNVKLLPCQPGYSVNQG
;
A
#
# COMPACT_ATOMS: atom_id res chain seq x y z
N VAL A 1 -33.64 -18.14 -9.71
CA VAL A 1 -33.52 -17.23 -10.87
C VAL A 1 -32.28 -17.65 -11.64
N ASP A 2 -32.44 -18.15 -12.85
CA ASP A 2 -31.37 -18.85 -13.57
C ASP A 2 -31.22 -18.32 -15.01
N ARG A 3 -29.99 -18.03 -15.43
CA ARG A 3 -29.58 -17.67 -16.81
C ARG A 3 -30.43 -16.58 -17.45
N ASN A 4 -30.67 -15.51 -16.71
CA ASN A 4 -31.36 -14.33 -17.24
C ASN A 4 -30.35 -13.33 -17.81
N PHE A 5 -30.59 -12.86 -19.03
CA PHE A 5 -29.75 -11.92 -19.76
C PHE A 5 -30.61 -10.72 -20.15
N ALA A 6 -30.26 -9.51 -19.72
CA ALA A 6 -30.97 -8.30 -20.09
C ALA A 6 -29.96 -7.19 -20.41
N HIS A 7 -30.35 -6.27 -21.30
CA HIS A 7 -29.67 -5.00 -21.51
C HIS A 7 -30.30 -3.93 -20.60
N GLY A 8 -29.50 -3.26 -19.77
CA GLY A 8 -29.95 -2.25 -18.79
C GLY A 8 -29.85 -2.69 -17.32
N GLU A 9 -30.72 -2.14 -16.47
CA GLU A 9 -30.74 -2.29 -15.00
C GLU A 9 -31.24 -3.67 -14.54
N GLY A 10 -30.35 -4.52 -14.03
CA GLY A 10 -30.69 -5.81 -13.41
C GLY A 10 -31.10 -6.91 -14.38
N CYS A 11 -30.28 -7.97 -14.48
CA CYS A 11 -30.57 -9.06 -15.41
C CYS A 11 -31.53 -10.12 -14.85
N GLY A 12 -31.54 -10.37 -13.54
CA GLY A 12 -32.42 -11.36 -12.91
C GLY A 12 -33.70 -10.78 -12.31
N ILE A 13 -33.57 -9.88 -11.34
CA ILE A 13 -34.68 -9.20 -10.67
C ILE A 13 -34.35 -7.72 -10.52
N PHE A 14 -35.28 -6.87 -10.93
CA PHE A 14 -35.25 -5.45 -10.61
C PHE A 14 -36.16 -5.16 -9.41
N VAL A 15 -35.61 -4.52 -8.37
CA VAL A 15 -36.33 -4.11 -7.15
C VAL A 15 -36.39 -2.59 -7.13
N GLY A 16 -37.53 -2.04 -7.54
CA GLY A 16 -37.76 -0.60 -7.54
C GLY A 16 -38.09 -0.03 -6.17
N ARG A 17 -38.35 1.28 -6.16
CA ARG A 17 -38.71 2.04 -4.96
C ARG A 17 -39.84 1.39 -4.19
N GLU A 18 -39.67 1.30 -2.87
CA GLU A 18 -40.64 0.73 -1.92
C GLU A 18 -40.97 -0.76 -2.14
N ALA A 19 -40.38 -1.40 -3.15
CA ALA A 19 -40.54 -2.83 -3.37
C ALA A 19 -39.67 -3.62 -2.38
N ILE A 20 -40.21 -4.77 -1.96
CA ILE A 20 -39.51 -5.71 -1.09
C ILE A 20 -39.31 -7.01 -1.85
N LEU A 21 -38.05 -7.40 -2.03
CA LEU A 21 -37.67 -8.75 -2.44
C LEU A 21 -37.28 -9.53 -1.19
N ALA A 22 -37.98 -10.63 -0.92
CA ALA A 22 -37.64 -11.57 0.15
C ALA A 22 -37.32 -12.95 -0.42
N GLY A 23 -36.08 -13.40 -0.24
CA GLY A 23 -35.61 -14.73 -0.62
C GLY A 23 -35.28 -15.57 0.61
N TYR A 24 -35.72 -16.83 0.61
CA TYR A 24 -35.38 -17.82 1.63
C TYR A 24 -35.01 -19.13 0.95
N LYS A 25 -33.75 -19.60 1.16
CA LYS A 25 -33.25 -20.83 0.52
C LYS A 25 -33.36 -20.82 -1.01
N THR A 26 -33.10 -19.65 -1.61
CA THR A 26 -33.24 -19.43 -3.05
C THR A 26 -31.88 -19.39 -3.74
N GLN A 27 -31.81 -19.90 -4.98
CA GLN A 27 -30.62 -19.82 -5.81
C GLN A 27 -30.78 -18.80 -6.96
N PHE A 28 -29.73 -18.01 -7.17
CA PHE A 28 -29.54 -17.09 -8.28
C PHE A 28 -28.28 -17.49 -9.03
N TRP A 29 -28.44 -18.13 -10.19
CA TRP A 29 -27.32 -18.74 -10.89
C TRP A 29 -27.18 -18.21 -12.32
N GLY A 30 -25.95 -17.88 -12.72
CA GLY A 30 -25.65 -17.61 -14.12
C GLY A 30 -26.38 -16.42 -14.74
N ASN A 31 -26.85 -15.46 -13.92
CA ASN A 31 -27.58 -14.30 -14.43
C ASN A 31 -26.60 -13.18 -14.82
N GLY A 32 -26.95 -12.42 -15.86
CA GLY A 32 -26.04 -11.45 -16.46
C GLY A 32 -25.47 -11.89 -17.79
N GLY A 33 -24.77 -11.01 -18.52
CA GLY A 33 -24.25 -11.31 -19.87
C GLY A 33 -22.95 -10.58 -20.21
N VAL A 34 -22.33 -10.99 -21.33
CA VAL A 34 -20.96 -10.63 -21.76
C VAL A 34 -20.78 -9.12 -21.90
N THR A 35 -19.85 -8.56 -21.15
CA THR A 35 -19.50 -7.14 -21.15
C THR A 35 -18.13 -6.95 -21.80
N THR A 36 -18.15 -6.34 -22.99
CA THR A 36 -17.00 -5.62 -23.56
C THR A 36 -17.40 -4.34 -24.30
N SER A 37 -18.69 -4.03 -24.53
CA SER A 37 -19.07 -2.85 -25.35
C SER A 37 -20.52 -2.33 -25.26
N GLY A 38 -21.17 -2.31 -24.09
CA GLY A 38 -22.26 -1.34 -23.84
C GLY A 38 -23.63 -1.85 -23.38
N LYS A 39 -23.83 -1.74 -22.07
CA LYS A 39 -25.10 -1.58 -21.31
C LYS A 39 -25.78 -2.85 -20.74
N ASN A 40 -25.14 -3.43 -19.73
CA ASN A 40 -25.82 -4.11 -18.62
C ASN A 40 -25.44 -3.35 -17.34
N GLU A 41 -26.26 -2.37 -16.96
CA GLU A 41 -26.06 -1.52 -15.79
C GLU A 41 -26.49 -2.34 -14.56
N GLY A 42 -25.58 -2.61 -13.61
CA GLY A 42 -25.94 -3.06 -12.26
C GLY A 42 -26.61 -4.44 -12.07
N GLY A 43 -26.03 -5.31 -11.24
CA GLY A 43 -26.78 -6.37 -10.55
C GLY A 43 -27.16 -7.57 -11.41
N GLY A 44 -26.19 -8.45 -11.71
CA GLY A 44 -26.41 -9.61 -12.59
C GLY A 44 -27.58 -10.47 -12.14
N ALA A 45 -27.70 -10.73 -10.84
CA ALA A 45 -28.88 -11.38 -10.27
C ALA A 45 -29.97 -10.38 -9.84
N ILE A 46 -29.59 -9.30 -9.14
CA ILE A 46 -30.53 -8.37 -8.53
C ILE A 46 -30.01 -6.93 -8.70
N SER A 47 -30.79 -6.06 -9.35
CA SER A 47 -30.60 -4.60 -9.24
C SER A 47 -31.66 -4.02 -8.32
N SER A 48 -31.26 -3.15 -7.39
CA SER A 48 -32.15 -2.54 -6.41
C SER A 48 -31.97 -1.03 -6.37
N ILE A 49 -33.01 -0.28 -6.74
CA ILE A 49 -33.04 1.18 -6.71
C ILE A 49 -34.13 1.63 -5.74
N ASP A 50 -33.75 2.31 -4.64
CA ASP A 50 -34.67 2.67 -3.54
C ASP A 50 -35.45 1.46 -2.95
N GLY A 51 -35.03 0.22 -3.25
CA GLY A 51 -35.70 -1.03 -2.90
C GLY A 51 -35.18 -1.67 -1.61
N ILE A 52 -35.86 -2.72 -1.15
CA ILE A 52 -35.46 -3.51 0.04
C ILE A 52 -35.23 -4.97 -0.35
N VAL A 53 -34.01 -5.46 -0.15
CA VAL A 53 -33.63 -6.85 -0.44
C VAL A 53 -33.35 -7.62 0.86
N LYS A 54 -34.13 -8.67 1.12
CA LYS A 54 -33.96 -9.56 2.29
C LYS A 54 -33.62 -10.96 1.81
N LEU A 55 -32.41 -11.43 2.09
CA LEU A 55 -31.94 -12.75 1.65
C LEU A 55 -31.49 -13.56 2.85
N THR A 56 -32.10 -14.72 3.04
CA THR A 56 -31.75 -15.65 4.11
C THR A 56 -31.46 -17.02 3.53
N SER A 57 -30.26 -17.55 3.79
CA SER A 57 -29.83 -18.86 3.27
C SER A 57 -29.88 -18.94 1.74
N CYS A 58 -29.64 -17.84 1.05
CA CYS A 58 -29.64 -17.79 -0.42
C CYS A 58 -28.24 -18.06 -0.98
N THR A 59 -28.19 -18.47 -2.24
CA THR A 59 -26.93 -18.74 -2.95
C THR A 59 -26.93 -17.98 -4.28
N LEU A 60 -25.96 -17.11 -4.47
CA LEU A 60 -25.78 -16.29 -5.67
C LEU A 60 -24.45 -16.68 -6.32
N VAL A 61 -24.53 -17.38 -7.45
CA VAL A 61 -23.39 -18.05 -8.07
C VAL A 61 -23.23 -17.68 -9.53
N ASN A 62 -22.01 -17.37 -9.95
CA ASN A 62 -21.64 -17.13 -11.34
C ASN A 62 -22.50 -16.07 -12.04
N ASN A 63 -22.92 -15.04 -11.32
CA ASN A 63 -23.63 -13.92 -11.91
C ASN A 63 -22.62 -12.88 -12.40
N THR A 64 -22.93 -12.21 -13.51
CA THR A 64 -22.00 -11.29 -14.18
C THR A 64 -22.64 -9.95 -14.47
N ALA A 65 -21.96 -8.83 -14.22
CA ALA A 65 -22.47 -7.50 -14.57
C ALA A 65 -21.34 -6.50 -14.79
N LEU A 66 -21.67 -5.26 -15.20
CA LEU A 66 -20.68 -4.19 -15.16
C LEU A 66 -20.35 -3.78 -13.71
N VAL A 67 -21.38 -3.69 -12.87
CA VAL A 67 -21.32 -3.25 -11.47
C VAL A 67 -22.17 -4.19 -10.64
N GLY A 68 -21.63 -4.75 -9.55
CA GLY A 68 -22.35 -5.68 -8.69
C GLY A 68 -22.67 -6.97 -9.41
N GLY A 69 -21.67 -7.85 -9.59
CA GLY A 69 -21.83 -9.05 -10.42
C GLY A 69 -23.02 -9.92 -10.01
N ALA A 70 -23.33 -9.98 -8.70
CA ALA A 70 -24.58 -10.54 -8.21
C ALA A 70 -25.63 -9.45 -7.92
N ILE A 71 -25.31 -8.48 -7.05
CA ILE A 71 -26.27 -7.49 -6.58
C ILE A 71 -25.71 -6.08 -6.72
N HIS A 72 -26.52 -5.17 -7.25
CA HIS A 72 -26.22 -3.75 -7.25
C HIS A 72 -27.29 -2.98 -6.48
N PHE A 73 -26.85 -2.14 -5.54
CA PHE A 73 -27.70 -1.21 -4.81
C PHE A 73 -27.41 0.23 -5.25
N ASP A 74 -28.44 0.90 -5.76
CA ASP A 74 -28.40 2.32 -6.10
C ASP A 74 -29.45 3.11 -5.33
N ARG A 75 -29.23 4.43 -5.20
CA ARG A 75 -30.12 5.44 -4.60
C ARG A 75 -30.85 4.93 -3.36
N GLY A 76 -30.15 4.74 -2.25
CA GLY A 76 -30.82 4.41 -0.98
C GLY A 76 -31.34 2.97 -0.86
N GLY A 77 -31.07 2.09 -1.84
CA GLY A 77 -31.35 0.67 -1.74
C GLY A 77 -30.84 0.07 -0.41
N SER A 78 -31.64 -0.77 0.21
CA SER A 78 -31.31 -1.36 1.51
C SER A 78 -31.38 -2.87 1.48
N ALA A 79 -30.60 -3.51 2.35
CA ALA A 79 -30.61 -4.96 2.43
C ALA A 79 -30.29 -5.54 3.80
N ALA A 80 -30.86 -6.72 4.04
CA ALA A 80 -30.51 -7.61 5.12
C ALA A 80 -30.18 -8.99 4.53
N ILE A 81 -28.91 -9.39 4.61
CA ILE A 81 -28.40 -10.61 3.98
C ILE A 81 -27.79 -11.49 5.08
N MET A 82 -28.32 -12.71 5.23
CA MET A 82 -28.00 -13.58 6.35
C MET A 82 -27.73 -15.00 5.87
N SER A 83 -26.66 -15.61 6.38
CA SER A 83 -26.29 -17.01 6.13
C SER A 83 -26.31 -17.40 4.65
N SER A 84 -25.91 -16.48 3.77
CA SER A 84 -25.96 -16.63 2.33
C SER A 84 -24.57 -16.83 1.73
N VAL A 85 -24.50 -17.24 0.46
CA VAL A 85 -23.22 -17.49 -0.23
C VAL A 85 -23.21 -16.74 -1.55
N PHE A 86 -22.15 -15.96 -1.79
CA PHE A 86 -21.85 -15.27 -3.04
C PHE A 86 -20.58 -15.89 -3.62
N LYS A 87 -20.70 -16.65 -4.70
CA LYS A 87 -19.57 -17.42 -5.22
C LYS A 87 -19.37 -17.28 -6.72
N GLY A 88 -18.13 -17.01 -7.14
CA GLY A 88 -17.77 -16.97 -8.56
C GLY A 88 -18.47 -15.88 -9.35
N ASN A 89 -18.98 -14.83 -8.69
CA ASN A 89 -19.62 -13.72 -9.38
C ASN A 89 -18.54 -12.76 -9.92
N THR A 90 -18.83 -12.13 -11.06
CA THR A 90 -17.86 -11.30 -11.77
C THR A 90 -18.46 -9.94 -12.10
N ALA A 91 -17.72 -8.87 -11.83
CA ALA A 91 -18.05 -7.54 -12.30
C ALA A 91 -16.91 -6.98 -13.15
N ASP A 92 -17.20 -6.31 -14.24
CA ASP A 92 -16.15 -5.68 -15.06
C ASP A 92 -15.54 -4.44 -14.40
N GLN A 93 -16.29 -3.77 -13.51
CA GLN A 93 -15.81 -2.59 -12.79
C GLN A 93 -15.83 -2.82 -11.29
N ASN A 94 -17.00 -2.72 -10.67
CA ASN A 94 -17.09 -2.55 -9.22
C ASN A 94 -17.85 -3.71 -8.59
N GLY A 95 -17.26 -4.34 -7.57
CA GLY A 95 -17.95 -5.28 -6.70
C GLY A 95 -18.31 -6.59 -7.40
N GLY A 96 -17.41 -7.57 -7.37
CA GLY A 96 -17.62 -8.84 -8.08
C GLY A 96 -18.89 -9.56 -7.64
N ALA A 97 -19.26 -9.43 -6.36
CA ALA A 97 -20.55 -9.86 -5.85
C ALA A 97 -21.51 -8.68 -5.64
N ILE A 98 -21.15 -7.71 -4.80
CA ILE A 98 -22.04 -6.62 -4.40
C ILE A 98 -21.40 -5.27 -4.70
N ALA A 99 -22.16 -4.37 -5.31
CA ALA A 99 -21.74 -2.97 -5.43
C ALA A 99 -22.81 -2.04 -4.86
N THR A 100 -22.38 -0.95 -4.24
CA THR A 100 -23.26 0.16 -3.84
C THR A 100 -22.77 1.46 -4.46
N THR A 101 -23.68 2.29 -4.98
CA THR A 101 -23.30 3.55 -5.65
C THR A 101 -23.66 4.79 -4.83
N VAL A 102 -24.90 4.88 -4.31
CA VAL A 102 -25.36 6.08 -3.59
C VAL A 102 -26.24 5.72 -2.41
N LYS A 103 -25.83 6.11 -1.19
CA LYS A 103 -26.65 6.10 0.04
C LYS A 103 -27.24 4.74 0.42
N ALA A 104 -26.70 3.64 -0.10
CA ALA A 104 -27.23 2.31 0.18
C ALA A 104 -27.02 1.95 1.66
N LYS A 105 -27.91 1.13 2.23
CA LYS A 105 -27.80 0.65 3.61
C LYS A 105 -27.89 -0.86 3.67
N VAL A 106 -26.76 -1.53 3.80
CA VAL A 106 -26.69 -2.99 3.71
C VAL A 106 -26.16 -3.57 5.00
N THR A 107 -26.89 -4.53 5.56
CA THR A 107 -26.44 -5.35 6.69
C THR A 107 -26.23 -6.78 6.22
N ILE A 108 -25.03 -7.31 6.46
CA ILE A 108 -24.65 -8.68 6.11
C ILE A 108 -24.17 -9.40 7.37
N ALA A 109 -24.77 -10.55 7.67
CA ALA A 109 -24.52 -11.23 8.93
C ALA A 109 -24.60 -12.76 8.84
N LEU A 110 -24.37 -13.39 10.00
CA LEU A 110 -24.60 -14.81 10.27
C LEU A 110 -23.85 -15.75 9.31
N GLN A 111 -22.52 -15.63 9.26
CA GLN A 111 -21.65 -16.54 8.51
C GLN A 111 -21.92 -16.52 7.00
N THR A 112 -22.35 -15.36 6.47
CA THR A 112 -22.42 -15.15 5.01
C THR A 112 -21.00 -15.19 4.43
N SER A 113 -20.83 -15.83 3.26
CA SER A 113 -19.53 -15.94 2.58
C SER A 113 -19.50 -15.32 1.19
N PHE A 114 -18.37 -14.71 0.85
CA PHE A 114 -18.00 -14.21 -0.47
C PHE A 114 -16.77 -14.98 -0.95
N GLU A 115 -16.93 -15.82 -1.96
CA GLU A 115 -15.94 -16.80 -2.40
C GLU A 115 -15.59 -16.63 -3.88
N SER A 116 -14.32 -16.41 -4.20
CA SER A 116 -13.84 -16.41 -5.59
C SER A 116 -14.58 -15.44 -6.51
N ASN A 117 -15.02 -14.30 -5.98
CA ASN A 117 -15.60 -13.24 -6.79
C ASN A 117 -14.48 -12.37 -7.39
N VAL A 118 -14.72 -11.83 -8.58
CA VAL A 118 -13.72 -11.11 -9.37
C VAL A 118 -14.26 -9.76 -9.82
N ALA A 119 -13.47 -8.70 -9.67
CA ALA A 119 -13.78 -7.40 -10.23
C ALA A 119 -12.53 -6.58 -10.61
N HIS A 120 -12.73 -5.40 -11.19
CA HIS A 120 -11.65 -4.43 -11.34
C HIS A 120 -11.32 -3.78 -9.98
N PHE A 121 -12.36 -3.32 -9.26
CA PHE A 121 -12.29 -2.80 -7.89
C PHE A 121 -13.23 -3.59 -6.97
N GLY A 122 -12.74 -3.98 -5.79
CA GLY A 122 -13.56 -4.69 -4.80
C GLY A 122 -13.95 -6.09 -5.29
N GLY A 123 -13.03 -7.05 -5.22
CA GLY A 123 -13.24 -8.38 -5.80
C GLY A 123 -14.53 -9.06 -5.29
N ALA A 124 -14.91 -8.82 -4.04
CA ALA A 124 -16.23 -9.17 -3.53
C ALA A 124 -17.19 -7.98 -3.50
N MET A 125 -16.81 -6.89 -2.83
CA MET A 125 -17.68 -5.74 -2.63
C MET A 125 -16.97 -4.42 -2.95
N ALA A 126 -17.67 -3.56 -3.68
CA ALA A 126 -17.31 -2.16 -3.86
C ALA A 126 -18.37 -1.28 -3.19
N VAL A 127 -17.92 -0.40 -2.30
CA VAL A 127 -18.77 0.47 -1.50
C VAL A 127 -18.41 1.91 -1.79
N SER A 128 -19.29 2.62 -2.48
CA SER A 128 -19.10 4.03 -2.81
C SER A 128 -20.31 4.91 -2.49
N GLY A 129 -20.14 6.20 -2.72
CA GLY A 129 -20.97 7.29 -2.23
C GLY A 129 -21.09 7.28 -0.71
N THR A 130 -22.13 7.94 -0.20
CA THR A 130 -22.44 7.96 1.24
C THR A 130 -23.15 6.68 1.73
N SER A 131 -22.81 5.53 1.14
CA SER A 131 -23.39 4.23 1.49
C SER A 131 -22.83 3.72 2.83
N THR A 132 -23.63 2.95 3.57
CA THR A 132 -23.28 2.38 4.87
C THR A 132 -23.46 0.86 4.85
N ILE A 133 -22.38 0.14 5.15
CA ILE A 133 -22.38 -1.33 5.22
C ILE A 133 -22.02 -1.78 6.63
N THR A 134 -22.80 -2.71 7.17
CA THR A 134 -22.49 -3.41 8.43
C THR A 134 -22.26 -4.88 8.14
N LEU A 135 -21.09 -5.38 8.52
CA LEU A 135 -20.65 -6.77 8.34
C LEU A 135 -20.46 -7.42 9.72
N THR A 136 -21.13 -8.53 9.99
CA THR A 136 -20.99 -9.24 11.27
C THR A 136 -20.81 -10.74 11.07
N SER A 137 -19.66 -11.27 11.47
CA SER A 137 -19.27 -12.67 11.24
C SER A 137 -19.39 -13.06 9.76
N VAL A 138 -18.72 -12.30 8.88
CA VAL A 138 -18.72 -12.49 7.42
C VAL A 138 -17.36 -12.99 6.95
N HIS A 139 -17.34 -13.84 5.93
CA HIS A 139 -16.11 -14.40 5.35
C HIS A 139 -15.90 -13.95 3.92
N PHE A 140 -14.69 -13.49 3.61
CA PHE A 140 -14.23 -13.15 2.27
C PHE A 140 -13.06 -14.04 1.91
N ARG A 141 -13.25 -14.96 0.97
CA ARG A 141 -12.25 -15.95 0.60
C ARG A 141 -11.91 -15.91 -0.88
N SER A 142 -10.61 -15.77 -1.16
CA SER A 142 -10.08 -15.90 -2.53
C SER A 142 -10.74 -14.97 -3.54
N ASN A 143 -11.19 -13.80 -3.11
CA ASN A 143 -11.71 -12.78 -4.02
C ASN A 143 -10.54 -12.01 -4.64
N GLN A 144 -10.73 -11.55 -5.88
CA GLN A 144 -9.68 -10.92 -6.66
C GLN A 144 -10.17 -9.60 -7.25
N ALA A 145 -9.41 -8.54 -7.01
CA ALA A 145 -9.51 -7.29 -7.75
C ALA A 145 -8.30 -7.16 -8.68
N SER A 146 -8.47 -6.63 -9.88
CA SER A 146 -7.32 -6.35 -10.76
C SER A 146 -6.60 -5.05 -10.40
N GLU A 147 -7.25 -4.16 -9.63
CA GLU A 147 -6.68 -2.91 -9.12
C GLU A 147 -6.71 -2.90 -7.59
N ASP A 148 -7.81 -2.46 -6.97
CA ASP A 148 -7.80 -2.16 -5.53
C ASP A 148 -8.84 -2.96 -4.75
N GLY A 149 -8.46 -3.37 -3.53
CA GLY A 149 -9.34 -4.00 -2.57
C GLY A 149 -9.76 -5.41 -2.98
N GLY A 150 -8.89 -6.40 -2.73
CA GLY A 150 -9.10 -7.76 -3.25
C GLY A 150 -10.42 -8.39 -2.79
N ALA A 151 -10.90 -8.03 -1.60
CA ALA A 151 -12.27 -8.29 -1.17
C ALA A 151 -13.12 -7.01 -1.15
N LEU A 152 -12.65 -5.96 -0.48
CA LEU A 152 -13.41 -4.75 -0.18
C LEU A 152 -12.72 -3.52 -0.74
N PHE A 153 -13.44 -2.76 -1.55
CA PHE A 153 -13.03 -1.44 -2.03
C PHE A 153 -14.00 -0.38 -1.50
N ILE A 154 -13.49 0.63 -0.78
CA ILE A 154 -14.30 1.61 -0.06
C ILE A 154 -13.87 3.04 -0.47
N THR A 155 -14.79 3.81 -1.04
CA THR A 155 -14.52 5.16 -1.59
C THR A 155 -15.67 6.15 -1.37
N ASP A 156 -15.46 7.41 -1.74
CA ASP A 156 -16.48 8.45 -1.90
C ASP A 156 -17.32 8.72 -0.64
N GLN A 157 -16.70 8.70 0.54
CA GLN A 157 -17.33 8.90 1.86
C GLN A 157 -18.20 7.72 2.34
N ALA A 158 -17.98 6.53 1.79
CA ALA A 158 -18.63 5.33 2.27
C ALA A 158 -18.22 5.01 3.71
N THR A 159 -19.11 4.33 4.42
CA THR A 159 -18.86 3.84 5.78
C THR A 159 -19.00 2.33 5.83
N VAL A 160 -17.96 1.65 6.32
CA VAL A 160 -18.00 0.19 6.53
C VAL A 160 -17.66 -0.13 7.98
N THR A 161 -18.57 -0.83 8.65
CA THR A 161 -18.33 -1.38 9.99
C THR A 161 -18.27 -2.91 9.88
N MET A 162 -17.15 -3.49 10.30
CA MET A 162 -16.95 -4.93 10.36
C MET A 162 -16.67 -5.37 11.79
N LYS A 163 -17.43 -6.36 12.26
CA LYS A 163 -17.22 -6.99 13.57
C LYS A 163 -17.23 -8.50 13.45
N ALA A 164 -16.13 -9.13 13.86
CA ALA A 164 -15.90 -10.56 13.71
C ALA A 164 -15.99 -11.02 12.24
N GLY A 165 -14.98 -11.71 11.75
CA GLY A 165 -14.94 -12.12 10.35
C GLY A 165 -13.56 -12.52 9.90
N GLU A 166 -13.47 -13.04 8.69
CA GLU A 166 -12.22 -13.49 8.11
C GLU A 166 -12.14 -13.03 6.66
N LEU A 167 -11.06 -12.34 6.32
CA LEU A 167 -10.65 -12.05 4.95
C LEU A 167 -9.40 -12.87 4.68
N ALA A 168 -9.56 -13.93 3.89
CA ALA A 168 -8.49 -14.89 3.63
C ALA A 168 -8.21 -15.10 2.14
N GLY A 169 -6.92 -15.06 1.77
CA GLY A 169 -6.49 -15.41 0.42
C GLY A 169 -6.96 -14.45 -0.68
N ASN A 170 -7.37 -13.21 -0.32
CA ASN A 170 -7.81 -12.23 -1.30
C ASN A 170 -6.60 -11.54 -1.95
N SER A 171 -6.75 -11.03 -3.17
CA SER A 171 -5.64 -10.42 -3.91
C SER A 171 -6.03 -9.19 -4.73
N ALA A 172 -5.13 -8.19 -4.76
CA ALA A 172 -5.24 -6.94 -5.51
C ALA A 172 -3.87 -6.30 -5.78
N VAL A 173 -3.82 -5.18 -6.50
CA VAL A 173 -2.62 -4.33 -6.62
C VAL A 173 -2.37 -3.60 -5.30
N LEU A 174 -3.39 -2.93 -4.75
CA LEU A 174 -3.36 -2.30 -3.42
C LEU A 174 -4.42 -2.90 -2.51
N GLY A 175 -4.08 -3.14 -1.25
CA GLY A 175 -5.05 -3.61 -0.26
C GLY A 175 -5.53 -5.02 -0.60
N GLY A 176 -4.68 -6.02 -0.39
CA GLY A 176 -4.97 -7.40 -0.82
C GLY A 176 -6.30 -7.94 -0.29
N ALA A 177 -6.75 -7.46 0.89
CA ALA A 177 -8.12 -7.66 1.36
C ALA A 177 -8.99 -6.41 1.24
N LEU A 178 -8.51 -5.28 1.77
CA LEU A 178 -9.29 -4.05 1.89
C LEU A 178 -8.49 -2.86 1.42
N TYR A 179 -9.13 -2.04 0.59
CA TYR A 179 -8.69 -0.70 0.23
C TYR A 179 -9.71 0.32 0.74
N SER A 180 -9.23 1.40 1.35
CA SER A 180 -10.06 2.56 1.71
C SER A 180 -9.42 3.86 1.24
N ASP A 181 -10.22 4.68 0.55
CA ASP A 181 -9.91 6.08 0.32
C ASP A 181 -9.95 6.91 1.63
N GLY A 182 -9.27 8.05 1.64
CA GLY A 182 -9.11 8.93 2.78
C GLY A 182 -10.37 9.71 3.18
N GLN A 183 -11.39 9.81 2.31
CA GLN A 183 -12.68 10.39 2.71
C GLN A 183 -13.64 9.36 3.31
N SER A 184 -13.32 8.07 3.22
CA SER A 184 -14.18 6.98 3.71
C SER A 184 -13.91 6.65 5.17
N ALA A 185 -14.91 6.11 5.85
CA ALA A 185 -14.82 5.70 7.25
C ALA A 185 -14.85 4.19 7.39
N THR A 186 -13.95 3.65 8.21
CA THR A 186 -13.92 2.21 8.50
C THR A 186 -13.83 1.95 9.99
N SER A 187 -14.60 0.97 10.47
CA SER A 187 -14.49 0.46 11.83
C SER A 187 -14.38 -1.06 11.78
N ILE A 188 -13.21 -1.60 12.12
CA ILE A 188 -12.91 -3.03 12.00
C ILE A 188 -12.53 -3.55 13.39
N SER A 189 -13.28 -4.55 13.86
CA SER A 189 -13.07 -5.15 15.17
C SER A 189 -13.12 -6.68 15.12
N ASP A 190 -12.24 -7.32 15.90
CA ASP A 190 -12.23 -8.77 16.12
C ASP A 190 -12.13 -9.61 14.83
N ALA A 191 -11.47 -9.09 13.80
CA ALA A 191 -11.41 -9.68 12.46
C ALA A 191 -10.04 -10.31 12.16
N LYS A 192 -10.03 -11.27 11.24
CA LYS A 192 -8.82 -11.97 10.79
C LYS A 192 -8.51 -11.63 9.33
N PHE A 193 -7.26 -11.29 9.07
CA PHE A 193 -6.71 -11.04 7.73
C PHE A 193 -5.57 -12.04 7.49
N ILE A 194 -5.82 -13.04 6.66
CA ILE A 194 -4.94 -14.20 6.53
C ILE A 194 -4.53 -14.41 5.06
N LYS A 195 -3.24 -14.50 4.77
CA LYS A 195 -2.76 -14.88 3.43
C LYS A 195 -3.27 -13.99 2.29
N ASN A 196 -3.59 -12.73 2.57
CA ASN A 196 -3.95 -11.79 1.51
C ASN A 196 -2.70 -11.27 0.81
N VAL A 197 -2.83 -10.94 -0.47
CA VAL A 197 -1.69 -10.58 -1.33
C VAL A 197 -1.97 -9.27 -2.04
N ALA A 198 -1.14 -8.26 -1.77
CA ALA A 198 -1.07 -7.05 -2.59
C ALA A 198 0.21 -7.06 -3.43
N PHE A 199 0.12 -6.69 -4.70
CA PHE A 199 1.29 -6.61 -5.58
C PHE A 199 2.20 -5.42 -5.28
N THR A 200 1.69 -4.40 -4.56
CA THR A 200 2.46 -3.21 -4.23
C THR A 200 2.41 -2.89 -2.74
N ARG A 201 1.26 -2.51 -2.19
CA ARG A 201 1.14 -2.01 -0.81
C ARG A 201 -0.07 -2.54 -0.08
N GLY A 202 0.09 -2.79 1.22
CA GLY A 202 -1.01 -3.18 2.10
C GLY A 202 -1.47 -4.60 1.82
N GLY A 203 -0.67 -5.59 2.21
CA GLY A 203 -0.94 -7.01 1.88
C GLY A 203 -2.31 -7.47 2.36
N ALA A 204 -2.78 -6.98 3.50
CA ALA A 204 -4.19 -7.04 3.88
C ALA A 204 -4.91 -5.71 3.72
N LEU A 205 -4.42 -4.65 4.37
CA LEU A 205 -5.11 -3.37 4.53
C LEU A 205 -4.33 -2.25 3.84
N TYR A 206 -5.00 -1.48 2.99
CA TYR A 206 -4.48 -0.24 2.43
C TYR A 206 -5.41 0.93 2.78
N TYR A 207 -4.83 2.01 3.27
CA TYR A 207 -5.52 3.26 3.60
C TYR A 207 -4.87 4.46 2.92
N GLN A 208 -5.64 5.20 2.12
CA GLN A 208 -5.18 6.47 1.55
C GLN A 208 -5.11 7.60 2.62
N SER A 209 -5.84 7.44 3.72
CA SER A 209 -5.61 8.11 5.00
C SER A 209 -6.17 7.23 6.11
N ILE A 210 -5.56 7.28 7.30
CA ILE A 210 -6.00 6.51 8.47
C ILE A 210 -6.92 7.29 9.42
N ASP A 211 -7.12 8.60 9.17
CA ASP A 211 -7.82 9.51 10.10
C ASP A 211 -9.23 9.05 10.49
N ASN A 212 -9.95 8.41 9.56
CA ASN A 212 -11.31 7.92 9.73
C ASN A 212 -11.37 6.38 9.90
N ALA A 213 -10.27 5.75 10.27
CA ALA A 213 -10.19 4.32 10.54
C ALA A 213 -10.12 4.04 12.05
N THR A 214 -10.91 3.09 12.51
CA THR A 214 -10.80 2.52 13.86
C THR A 214 -10.57 1.02 13.74
N ILE A 215 -9.38 0.57 14.12
CA ILE A 215 -8.96 -0.83 13.95
C ILE A 215 -8.59 -1.41 15.32
N THR A 216 -9.32 -2.45 15.74
CA THR A 216 -9.17 -3.04 17.07
C THR A 216 -9.23 -4.57 17.04
N GLY A 217 -8.40 -5.25 17.84
CA GLY A 217 -8.52 -6.70 18.05
C GLY A 217 -8.32 -7.55 16.79
N ILE A 218 -7.63 -7.06 15.76
CA ILE A 218 -7.44 -7.82 14.53
C ILE A 218 -6.27 -8.79 14.62
N THR A 219 -6.35 -9.90 13.88
CA THR A 219 -5.22 -10.80 13.61
C THR A 219 -4.79 -10.68 12.15
N CYS A 220 -3.54 -10.31 11.90
CA CYS A 220 -2.95 -10.16 10.58
C CYS A 220 -1.83 -11.18 10.40
N LYS A 221 -2.06 -12.21 9.59
CA LYS A 221 -1.14 -13.34 9.48
C LYS A 221 -0.81 -13.72 8.04
N GLU A 222 0.47 -13.94 7.75
CA GLU A 222 0.94 -14.49 6.46
C GLU A 222 0.50 -13.65 5.24
N ASN A 223 0.23 -12.36 5.42
CA ASN A 223 -0.11 -11.46 4.32
C ASN A 223 1.15 -10.97 3.60
N THR A 224 1.06 -10.76 2.29
CA THR A 224 2.21 -10.46 1.44
C THR A 224 2.01 -9.15 0.69
N ALA A 225 2.96 -8.23 0.83
CA ALA A 225 3.14 -7.06 -0.02
C ALA A 225 4.61 -6.63 0.01
N PRO A 226 5.12 -5.98 -1.05
CA PRO A 226 6.42 -5.30 -1.00
C PRO A 226 6.55 -4.27 0.12
N SER A 227 5.45 -3.61 0.50
CA SER A 227 5.43 -2.64 1.61
C SER A 227 4.12 -2.74 2.41
N GLY A 228 4.24 -2.88 3.73
CA GLY A 228 3.10 -3.04 4.64
C GLY A 228 2.36 -4.37 4.44
N GLY A 229 3.01 -5.48 4.79
CA GLY A 229 2.48 -6.85 4.67
C GLY A 229 1.11 -7.01 5.35
N CYS A 230 0.92 -6.53 6.59
CA CYS A 230 -0.43 -6.40 7.14
C CYS A 230 -1.08 -5.12 6.64
N MET A 231 -0.47 -3.97 6.90
CA MET A 231 -1.12 -2.67 6.67
C MET A 231 -0.16 -1.65 6.07
N PHE A 232 -0.67 -0.92 5.08
CA PHE A 232 -0.04 0.28 4.56
C PHE A 232 -1.01 1.46 4.68
N TRP A 233 -0.48 2.63 5.03
CA TRP A 233 -1.26 3.87 4.94
C TRP A 233 -0.43 5.05 4.43
N VAL A 234 -1.09 5.97 3.72
CA VAL A 234 -0.44 7.19 3.24
C VAL A 234 -0.44 8.23 4.36
N SER A 235 0.74 8.50 4.93
CA SER A 235 0.98 9.56 5.89
C SER A 235 1.21 10.89 5.19
N LYS A 236 0.45 11.89 5.65
CA LYS A 236 0.57 13.29 5.23
C LYS A 236 1.08 14.20 6.36
N ASP A 237 1.17 13.68 7.59
CA ASP A 237 1.55 14.47 8.75
C ASP A 237 3.03 14.86 8.67
N GLU A 238 3.31 16.15 8.82
CA GLU A 238 4.69 16.66 8.91
C GLU A 238 5.37 16.19 10.19
N ASP A 239 4.61 15.85 11.23
CA ASP A 239 5.12 15.18 12.40
C ASP A 239 5.59 13.76 12.03
N LEU A 240 6.87 13.49 12.28
CA LEU A 240 7.50 12.19 12.04
C LEU A 240 7.34 11.24 13.22
N THR A 241 6.40 11.51 14.14
CA THR A 241 6.09 10.60 15.25
C THR A 241 5.36 9.34 14.74
N PRO A 242 5.91 8.14 14.98
CA PRO A 242 5.24 6.91 14.56
C PRO A 242 3.91 6.71 15.28
N VAL A 243 2.83 6.57 14.50
CA VAL A 243 1.49 6.24 15.02
C VAL A 243 1.29 4.74 14.96
N HIS A 244 0.68 4.14 15.98
CA HIS A 244 0.23 2.75 15.94
C HIS A 244 -1.27 2.70 15.64
N PRO A 245 -1.69 2.51 14.37
CA PRO A 245 -3.09 2.66 13.92
C PRO A 245 -4.05 1.55 14.40
N CYS A 246 -3.57 0.62 15.24
CA CYS A 246 -4.28 -0.59 15.62
C CYS A 246 -4.17 -0.83 17.13
N THR A 247 -5.25 -1.18 17.83
CA THR A 247 -5.19 -1.52 19.26
C THR A 247 -5.52 -2.98 19.51
N SER A 248 -4.75 -3.64 20.40
CA SER A 248 -4.89 -5.09 20.70
C SER A 248 -4.77 -6.00 19.47
N CYS A 249 -3.92 -5.63 18.52
CA CYS A 249 -3.75 -6.36 17.27
C CYS A 249 -2.58 -7.34 17.33
N THR A 250 -2.70 -8.47 16.64
CA THR A 250 -1.65 -9.47 16.52
C THR A 250 -1.20 -9.54 15.06
N MET A 251 0.08 -9.29 14.80
CA MET A 251 0.67 -9.29 13.46
C MET A 251 1.82 -10.29 13.44
N GLU A 252 1.74 -11.30 12.57
CA GLU A 252 2.71 -12.39 12.55
C GLU A 252 2.97 -12.89 11.12
N PHE A 253 4.24 -13.17 10.81
CA PHE A 253 4.67 -13.79 9.56
C PHE A 253 4.21 -13.05 8.28
N ASN A 254 3.95 -11.74 8.34
CA ASN A 254 3.68 -10.96 7.14
C ASN A 254 5.00 -10.61 6.42
N ALA A 255 4.94 -10.43 5.10
CA ALA A 255 6.13 -10.16 4.30
C ALA A 255 6.66 -8.72 4.49
N VAL A 256 7.99 -8.59 4.44
CA VAL A 256 8.78 -7.35 4.53
C VAL A 256 8.61 -6.62 5.86
N TYR A 257 7.49 -5.94 6.06
CA TYR A 257 7.17 -5.16 7.25
C TYR A 257 5.69 -5.32 7.61
N ASP A 258 5.34 -5.51 8.88
CA ASP A 258 3.93 -5.65 9.26
C ASP A 258 3.11 -4.39 8.93
N ILE A 259 3.63 -3.23 9.34
CA ILE A 259 3.03 -1.91 9.09
C ILE A 259 4.07 -1.03 8.39
N ALA A 260 3.67 -0.33 7.33
CA ALA A 260 4.50 0.64 6.62
C ALA A 260 3.70 1.88 6.18
N THR A 261 4.40 2.96 5.81
CA THR A 261 3.82 4.13 5.13
C THR A 261 4.55 4.49 3.85
N ASN A 262 4.09 5.52 3.13
CA ASN A 262 4.90 6.17 2.11
C ASN A 262 6.17 6.79 2.73
N THR A 263 7.16 7.10 1.89
CA THR A 263 8.37 7.81 2.27
C THR A 263 8.04 9.11 3.00
N ARG A 264 8.63 9.28 4.20
CA ARG A 264 8.49 10.48 5.02
C ARG A 264 9.82 11.14 5.35
N ASP A 265 10.93 10.39 5.29
CA ASP A 265 12.25 10.90 5.61
C ASP A 265 13.36 10.26 4.79
N VAL A 266 14.57 10.80 4.88
CA VAL A 266 15.78 10.22 4.28
C VAL A 266 16.85 10.05 5.35
N HIS A 267 17.32 8.81 5.53
CA HIS A 267 18.37 8.50 6.49
C HIS A 267 19.66 8.11 5.77
N VAL A 268 20.78 8.34 6.44
CA VAL A 268 22.05 7.79 5.98
C VAL A 268 22.03 6.27 6.13
N MET A 269 22.28 5.57 5.03
CA MET A 269 22.47 4.12 5.05
C MET A 269 23.94 3.79 5.31
N TRP A 270 24.84 4.44 4.56
CA TRP A 270 26.28 4.31 4.74
C TRP A 270 26.96 5.60 4.28
N TRP A 271 27.91 6.09 5.08
CA TRP A 271 28.74 7.24 4.75
C TRP A 271 30.16 6.99 5.26
N PRO A 272 31.21 7.40 4.53
CA PRO A 272 32.58 7.19 4.98
C PRO A 272 32.90 8.09 6.17
N ASP A 273 33.36 7.50 7.29
CA ASP A 273 33.87 8.28 8.43
C ASP A 273 35.25 8.90 8.11
N ASN A 274 36.04 8.20 7.29
CA ASN A 274 37.40 8.61 6.91
C ASN A 274 37.62 8.41 5.39
N MET A 275 38.39 9.29 4.77
CA MET A 275 38.68 9.24 3.33
C MET A 275 40.10 9.70 3.00
N THR A 276 40.69 9.23 1.91
CA THR A 276 41.97 9.74 1.37
C THR A 276 41.69 10.61 0.15
N SER A 277 42.22 11.83 0.13
CA SER A 277 41.96 12.79 -0.96
C SER A 277 42.38 12.25 -2.33
N GLY A 278 41.55 12.43 -3.34
CA GLY A 278 41.85 12.05 -4.73
C GLY A 278 41.86 10.54 -5.01
N VAL A 279 41.42 9.71 -4.04
CA VAL A 279 41.27 8.26 -4.21
C VAL A 279 39.78 7.93 -4.36
N PRO A 280 39.33 7.35 -5.49
CA PRO A 280 37.96 6.86 -5.65
C PRO A 280 37.63 5.80 -4.58
N ILE A 281 36.41 5.81 -4.04
CA ILE A 281 35.94 4.80 -3.07
C ILE A 281 35.67 3.48 -3.83
N LEU A 282 36.68 2.66 -4.07
CA LEU A 282 36.62 1.55 -5.05
C LEU A 282 35.46 0.54 -4.86
N GLU A 283 34.73 0.33 -5.97
CA GLU A 283 33.59 -0.56 -6.27
C GLU A 283 33.17 -1.68 -5.28
N PRO A 284 31.87 -1.84 -5.01
CA PRO A 284 31.31 -3.11 -4.55
C PRO A 284 31.05 -4.06 -5.75
N PRO A 285 31.18 -5.39 -5.57
CA PRO A 285 30.53 -6.35 -6.45
C PRO A 285 29.00 -6.27 -6.30
N ASP A 286 28.30 -6.61 -7.37
CA ASP A 286 26.88 -6.30 -7.62
C ASP A 286 25.85 -6.87 -6.60
N GLU A 287 24.70 -6.18 -6.57
CA GLU A 287 23.33 -6.49 -6.09
C GLU A 287 22.99 -7.37 -4.87
N GLU A 288 23.90 -8.11 -4.23
CA GLU A 288 23.47 -9.16 -3.27
C GLU A 288 23.86 -8.97 -1.78
N SER A 289 24.63 -7.95 -1.40
CA SER A 289 25.21 -7.91 -0.05
C SER A 289 24.61 -6.85 0.90
N ILE A 290 23.29 -6.82 1.07
CA ILE A 290 22.62 -5.97 2.09
C ILE A 290 22.60 -6.64 3.49
N GLU A 291 22.78 -7.96 3.61
CA GLU A 291 22.67 -8.67 4.90
C GLU A 291 23.94 -8.71 5.79
N VAL A 292 25.08 -8.18 5.34
CA VAL A 292 26.38 -8.42 6.03
C VAL A 292 26.85 -7.26 6.93
N ILE A 293 26.15 -6.13 6.98
CA ILE A 293 26.59 -4.98 7.79
C ILE A 293 26.22 -5.21 9.27
N LYS A 294 26.99 -6.06 9.96
CA LYS A 294 27.02 -6.14 11.43
C LYS A 294 27.83 -4.96 12.01
N PRO A 295 27.49 -4.46 13.21
CA PRO A 295 28.16 -3.32 13.81
C PRO A 295 29.53 -3.70 14.41
N ARG A 296 30.54 -2.86 14.09
CA ARG A 296 31.82 -2.61 14.77
C ARG A 296 32.96 -3.66 14.76
N ASN A 297 34.17 -3.10 14.62
CA ASN A 297 35.45 -3.51 15.21
C ASN A 297 36.23 -4.72 14.67
N ALA A 298 35.89 -5.28 13.51
CA ALA A 298 36.78 -6.24 12.85
C ALA A 298 37.39 -5.62 11.58
N SER A 299 38.72 -5.67 11.50
CA SER A 299 39.54 -5.35 10.34
C SER A 299 39.01 -6.07 9.08
N LEU A 300 38.29 -5.36 8.23
CA LEU A 300 37.80 -5.87 6.95
C LEU A 300 38.91 -5.78 5.89
N GLU A 301 39.09 -6.87 5.15
CA GLU A 301 40.04 -7.01 4.04
C GLU A 301 39.77 -5.97 2.93
N LYS A 302 40.83 -5.58 2.24
CA LYS A 302 40.97 -4.49 1.26
C LYS A 302 40.09 -4.56 -0.02
N THR A 303 39.01 -5.32 -0.04
CA THR A 303 38.25 -5.65 -1.27
C THR A 303 36.74 -5.46 -1.19
N MET A 304 36.22 -4.71 -0.21
CA MET A 304 34.83 -4.25 -0.22
C MET A 304 34.78 -2.78 0.21
N HIS A 305 34.63 -1.86 -0.75
CA HIS A 305 34.23 -0.49 -0.44
C HIS A 305 32.83 -0.22 -0.95
N VAL A 306 32.01 0.35 -0.08
CA VAL A 306 30.62 0.73 -0.34
C VAL A 306 30.62 2.19 -0.76
N TRP A 307 29.83 2.57 -1.76
CA TRP A 307 29.63 3.99 -2.10
C TRP A 307 28.75 4.69 -1.06
N PRO A 308 28.88 6.02 -0.85
CA PRO A 308 27.95 6.79 -0.04
C PRO A 308 26.50 6.49 -0.44
N ARG A 309 25.69 6.12 0.55
CA ARG A 309 24.31 5.66 0.34
C ARG A 309 23.36 6.29 1.35
N LEU A 310 22.22 6.74 0.85
CA LEU A 310 21.08 7.15 1.64
C LEU A 310 19.93 6.17 1.39
N LYS A 311 18.99 6.13 2.33
CA LYS A 311 17.73 5.40 2.20
C LYS A 311 16.56 6.34 2.37
N ALA A 312 15.62 6.27 1.43
CA ALA A 312 14.29 6.80 1.60
C ALA A 312 13.54 5.88 2.58
N VAL A 313 13.07 6.46 3.68
CA VAL A 313 12.41 5.71 4.75
C VAL A 313 11.01 6.21 5.00
N ASP A 314 10.17 5.29 5.45
CA ASP A 314 8.81 5.57 5.89
C ASP A 314 8.78 6.13 7.32
N LEU A 315 7.58 6.38 7.85
CA LEU A 315 7.38 6.92 9.20
C LEU A 315 7.97 6.03 10.31
N TYR A 316 8.14 4.72 10.06
CA TYR A 316 8.68 3.76 11.01
C TYR A 316 10.19 3.52 10.83
N GLY A 317 10.85 4.26 9.93
CA GLY A 317 12.28 4.14 9.63
C GLY A 317 12.64 2.95 8.73
N GLN A 318 11.63 2.30 8.15
CA GLN A 318 11.75 1.18 7.23
C GLN A 318 12.06 1.71 5.82
N VAL A 319 12.79 0.94 5.00
CA VAL A 319 13.08 1.38 3.63
C VAL A 319 11.82 1.25 2.80
N GLU A 320 11.37 2.35 2.17
CA GLU A 320 10.24 2.25 1.26
C GLU A 320 10.69 1.76 -0.11
N VAL A 321 10.57 0.45 -0.33
CA VAL A 321 11.13 -0.26 -1.50
C VAL A 321 10.46 0.13 -2.81
N LEU A 322 9.31 0.79 -2.78
CA LEU A 322 8.64 1.30 -3.97
C LEU A 322 8.99 2.77 -4.25
N ASP A 323 9.84 3.40 -3.44
CA ASP A 323 10.31 4.76 -3.70
C ASP A 323 11.31 4.76 -4.85
N ASN A 324 10.94 5.44 -5.93
CA ASN A 324 11.76 5.72 -7.10
C ASN A 324 11.68 7.20 -7.51
N GLN A 325 11.34 8.08 -6.57
CA GLN A 325 11.07 9.50 -6.81
C GLN A 325 11.84 10.43 -5.88
N THR A 326 12.30 9.96 -4.72
CA THR A 326 13.12 10.76 -3.82
C THR A 326 14.42 11.13 -4.51
N GLU A 327 14.74 12.42 -4.53
CA GLU A 327 15.91 12.97 -5.21
C GLU A 327 16.85 13.60 -4.19
N CYS A 328 18.14 13.25 -4.21
CA CYS A 328 19.12 13.84 -3.32
C CYS A 328 20.34 14.35 -4.09
N MET A 329 20.95 15.40 -3.57
CA MET A 329 22.19 15.98 -4.05
C MET A 329 23.10 16.27 -2.87
N VAL A 330 24.39 16.01 -3.06
CA VAL A 330 25.44 16.38 -2.11
C VAL A 330 26.12 17.62 -2.66
N SER A 331 26.16 18.69 -1.87
CA SER A 331 26.83 19.93 -2.20
C SER A 331 28.09 20.14 -1.35
N ASP A 332 29.00 20.94 -1.90
CA ASP A 332 30.22 21.37 -1.23
C ASP A 332 29.82 22.14 0.04
N GLY A 333 30.21 21.66 1.23
CA GLY A 333 29.77 22.19 2.51
C GLY A 333 29.88 23.72 2.61
N LEU A 334 28.76 24.41 2.78
CA LEU A 334 28.66 25.87 2.88
C LEU A 334 28.72 26.31 4.36
N CYS A 335 29.80 25.98 5.09
CA CYS A 335 29.97 26.52 6.45
C CYS A 335 31.41 26.43 6.97
N SER A 336 32.34 27.11 6.31
CA SER A 336 33.38 27.85 7.03
C SER A 336 33.80 29.03 6.16
N GLU A 337 33.92 30.23 6.74
CA GLU A 337 34.44 31.42 6.06
C GLU A 337 35.92 31.30 5.67
N GLN A 338 36.48 30.08 5.68
CA GLN A 338 37.82 29.77 5.22
C GLN A 338 37.74 29.03 3.89
N THR A 339 38.56 29.50 2.96
CA THR A 339 38.70 29.17 1.54
C THR A 339 39.03 27.71 1.18
N GLU A 340 38.67 26.72 2.00
CA GLU A 340 39.06 25.32 1.82
C GLU A 340 37.83 24.42 1.66
N ARG A 341 37.40 24.24 0.41
CA ARG A 341 36.20 23.48 0.06
C ARG A 341 36.52 21.97 -0.01
N LEU A 342 35.70 21.16 0.66
CA LEU A 342 35.56 19.75 0.36
C LEU A 342 34.66 19.62 -0.87
N LEU A 343 35.22 19.12 -1.96
CA LEU A 343 34.50 18.85 -3.19
C LEU A 343 34.01 17.41 -3.17
N PHE A 344 32.70 17.22 -3.33
CA PHE A 344 32.10 15.92 -3.58
C PHE A 344 31.81 15.76 -5.07
N GLU A 345 32.13 14.61 -5.65
CA GLU A 345 31.63 14.21 -6.97
C GLU A 345 30.88 12.88 -6.81
N PRO A 346 29.78 12.62 -7.54
CA PRO A 346 29.16 13.49 -8.54
C PRO A 346 28.34 14.64 -7.94
N ARG A 347 28.39 15.83 -8.56
CA ARG A 347 27.57 17.02 -8.19
C ARG A 347 26.27 17.06 -8.96
N THR A 348 25.55 15.96 -8.94
CA THR A 348 24.30 15.81 -9.67
C THR A 348 23.23 15.30 -8.73
N ILE A 349 21.98 15.56 -9.10
CA ILE A 349 20.84 14.93 -8.45
C ILE A 349 20.89 13.43 -8.73
N VAL A 350 20.80 12.62 -7.68
CA VAL A 350 20.65 11.18 -7.74
C VAL A 350 19.26 10.82 -7.23
N ARG A 351 18.51 10.11 -8.05
CA ARG A 351 17.17 9.62 -7.72
C ARG A 351 17.26 8.26 -7.03
N SER A 352 16.36 8.01 -6.09
CA SER A 352 16.22 6.72 -5.43
C SER A 352 15.87 5.62 -6.44
N THR A 353 16.36 4.42 -6.15
CA THR A 353 15.98 3.18 -6.84
C THR A 353 15.73 2.14 -5.77
N VAL A 354 14.47 1.67 -5.67
CA VAL A 354 14.03 0.73 -4.62
C VAL A 354 14.31 1.27 -3.21
N GLY A 355 14.03 2.55 -3.00
CA GLY A 355 14.27 3.23 -1.72
C GLY A 355 15.73 3.55 -1.39
N VAL A 356 16.68 3.27 -2.30
CA VAL A 356 18.11 3.51 -2.07
C VAL A 356 18.63 4.59 -3.02
N ILE A 357 19.33 5.59 -2.46
CA ILE A 357 20.08 6.59 -3.22
C ILE A 357 21.56 6.22 -3.09
N SER A 358 22.23 5.92 -4.21
CA SER A 358 23.63 5.51 -4.22
C SER A 358 24.47 6.43 -5.10
N TYR A 359 25.46 7.08 -4.49
CA TYR A 359 26.40 7.94 -5.20
C TYR A 359 27.56 7.11 -5.77
N ARG A 360 27.28 6.35 -6.84
CA ARG A 360 28.29 5.50 -7.50
C ARG A 360 29.39 6.36 -8.11
N GLY A 361 30.64 5.90 -7.99
CA GLY A 361 31.80 6.65 -8.47
C GLY A 361 32.16 7.85 -7.60
N ALA A 362 31.60 7.94 -6.39
CA ALA A 362 31.80 9.13 -5.57
C ALA A 362 33.26 9.33 -5.14
N SER A 363 33.72 10.57 -5.25
CA SER A 363 35.06 10.96 -4.82
C SER A 363 35.01 12.23 -4.00
N PHE A 364 36.00 12.38 -3.13
CA PHE A 364 36.18 13.56 -2.32
C PHE A 364 37.54 14.19 -2.63
N THR A 365 37.54 15.50 -2.91
CA THR A 365 38.76 16.27 -3.19
C THR A 365 38.81 17.48 -2.27
N ALA A 366 39.93 17.66 -1.56
CA ALA A 366 40.18 18.82 -0.71
C ALA A 366 41.46 19.55 -1.12
N ALA A 367 41.46 20.88 -1.03
CA ALA A 367 42.51 21.73 -1.61
C ALA A 367 43.88 21.69 -0.89
N ASN A 368 43.94 21.29 0.40
CA ASN A 368 45.16 20.98 1.16
C ASN A 368 44.79 20.79 2.65
N ARG A 369 45.48 19.92 3.42
CA ARG A 369 45.84 20.17 4.84
C ARG A 369 46.69 19.08 5.50
N THR A 370 47.36 19.49 6.57
CA THR A 370 48.29 18.77 7.44
C THR A 370 47.64 17.65 8.26
N PRO A 371 48.40 16.66 8.76
CA PRO A 371 47.87 15.40 9.32
C PRO A 371 46.92 15.50 10.54
N GLU A 372 46.78 16.68 11.15
CA GLU A 372 46.14 16.87 12.46
C GLU A 372 44.82 17.65 12.43
N GLU A 373 44.44 18.31 11.32
CA GLU A 373 43.32 19.26 11.31
C GLU A 373 42.27 18.97 10.22
N GLY A 374 41.04 18.69 10.64
CA GLY A 374 39.83 18.93 9.82
C GLY A 374 38.84 17.77 9.77
N ILE A 375 37.76 17.86 10.55
CA ILE A 375 36.50 17.22 10.19
C ILE A 375 35.90 18.10 9.10
N TYR A 376 35.68 17.54 7.92
CA TYR A 376 34.97 18.24 6.84
C TYR A 376 33.49 17.88 6.88
N THR A 377 32.66 18.79 6.39
CA THR A 377 31.22 18.60 6.26
C THR A 377 30.82 18.53 4.80
N THR A 378 29.82 17.71 4.52
CA THR A 378 29.07 17.69 3.26
C THR A 378 27.63 18.03 3.55
N ASP A 379 27.07 18.91 2.73
CA ASP A 379 25.66 19.26 2.83
C ASP A 379 24.88 18.33 1.90
N ILE A 380 23.84 17.70 2.42
CA ILE A 380 22.97 16.81 1.66
C ILE A 380 21.60 17.46 1.61
N SER A 381 21.13 17.71 0.39
CA SER A 381 19.79 18.18 0.12
C SER A 381 18.98 17.04 -0.50
N CYS A 382 17.84 16.71 0.10
CA CYS A 382 16.94 15.66 -0.40
C CYS A 382 15.52 16.20 -0.53
N THR A 383 14.90 15.96 -1.68
CA THR A 383 13.52 16.32 -1.99
C THR A 383 12.69 15.05 -2.09
N LEU A 384 11.73 14.92 -1.18
CA LEU A 384 10.73 13.86 -1.24
C LEU A 384 9.59 14.26 -2.20
N PRO A 385 8.81 13.29 -2.72
CA PRO A 385 7.69 13.60 -3.61
C PRO A 385 6.70 14.58 -2.98
N GLY A 386 6.49 15.73 -3.64
CA GLY A 386 5.54 16.75 -3.21
C GLY A 386 5.91 17.46 -1.90
N SER A 387 7.17 17.42 -1.47
CA SER A 387 7.66 18.06 -0.23
C SER A 387 8.77 19.07 -0.53
N GLU A 388 8.97 20.01 0.39
CA GLU A 388 10.12 20.92 0.33
C GLU A 388 11.45 20.18 0.57
N PRO A 389 12.58 20.68 0.02
CA PRO A 389 13.88 20.08 0.23
C PRO A 389 14.29 20.06 1.70
N ARG A 390 14.80 18.92 2.14
CA ARG A 390 15.37 18.70 3.48
C ARG A 390 16.87 18.79 3.40
N PHE A 391 17.49 19.41 4.40
CA PHE A 391 18.94 19.60 4.48
C PHE A 391 19.49 18.94 5.73
N PHE A 392 20.56 18.17 5.57
CA PHE A 392 21.32 17.64 6.70
C PHE A 392 22.80 17.55 6.35
N VAL A 393 23.63 17.56 7.38
CA VAL A 393 25.09 17.61 7.25
C VAL A 393 25.69 16.26 7.59
N GLN A 394 26.68 15.82 6.82
CA GLN A 394 27.49 14.66 7.14
C GLN A 394 28.96 15.00 7.29
N ASN A 395 29.55 14.49 8.38
CA ASN A 395 30.94 14.70 8.74
C ASN A 395 31.82 13.63 8.11
N VAL A 396 32.98 14.03 7.58
CA VAL A 396 34.00 13.11 7.06
C VAL A 396 35.38 13.62 7.44
N LYS A 397 36.24 12.74 7.95
CA LYS A 397 37.64 13.06 8.23
C LYS A 397 38.53 12.73 7.04
N LEU A 398 39.32 13.70 6.58
CA LEU A 398 40.31 13.47 5.52
C LEU A 398 41.61 12.92 6.14
N LEU A 399 42.09 11.78 5.64
CA LEU A 399 43.36 11.17 5.98
C LEU A 399 44.45 11.63 5.00
N PRO A 400 45.70 11.78 5.47
CA PRO A 400 46.83 12.13 4.61
C PRO A 400 47.04 11.09 3.49
N CYS A 401 47.56 11.54 2.35
CA CYS A 401 47.93 10.65 1.24
C CYS A 401 48.99 9.63 1.67
N GLN A 402 48.93 8.42 1.11
CA GLN A 402 50.04 7.49 1.26
C GLN A 402 51.29 8.04 0.53
N PRO A 403 52.50 7.77 1.05
CA PRO A 403 53.74 8.19 0.39
C PRO A 403 53.74 7.77 -1.09
N GLY A 404 53.90 8.73 -2.00
CA GLY A 404 53.87 8.52 -3.46
C GLY A 404 52.60 9.02 -4.17
N TYR A 405 51.57 9.44 -3.44
CA TYR A 405 50.36 10.06 -4.00
C TYR A 405 50.29 11.54 -3.60
N SER A 406 50.05 12.42 -4.58
CA SER A 406 49.93 13.88 -4.43
C SER A 406 48.49 14.30 -4.70
N VAL A 407 47.92 15.16 -3.84
CA VAL A 407 46.62 15.81 -4.07
C VAL A 407 46.70 16.89 -5.16
N ASN A 408 47.92 17.31 -5.51
CA ASN A 408 48.18 18.31 -6.53
C ASN A 408 48.62 17.61 -7.81
N GLN A 409 47.70 17.49 -8.77
CA GLN A 409 48.05 17.63 -10.18
C GLN A 409 47.67 19.05 -10.60
N GLY A 410 48.54 19.98 -10.24
CA GLY A 410 48.56 21.37 -10.70
C GLY A 410 50.02 21.78 -10.84
#